data_AF-A0A3D3JZB0-F1
#
_entry.id   AF-A0A3D3JZB0-F1
#
_cell.length_a   1.000
_cell.length_b   1.000
_cell.length_c   1.000
_cell.angle_alpha   90.00
_cell.angle_beta   90.00
_cell.angle_gamma   90.00
#
_symmetry.space_group_name_H-M   'P 1'
#
loop_
_entity.id
_entity.type
_entity.pdbx_description
1 polymer ?
#
loop_
_entity_poly.entity_id
_entity_poly.type
_entity_poly.pdbx_seq_one_letter_code
_entity_poly.pdbx_strand_id
1 'polypeptide(L)'
;MKFLNKIISELLNQNKDLSEYNLVLPGKRPVVFIKQILKEKQYSGFLPNFFTIEDLIKEISEKQSVQGISLWLFAFEIYREIQPNEDFSNFLKWFPTLLKDWDDMLKFSQSDKAVLEYMFDEERIKNWSENLSESEETPRKKFLNFWQKMNLFLPILRQRLNEKNWATSGMTHEFARNKIEDFAQKT
;
A
#
# COMPACT_ATOMS: atom_id res chain seq x y z
N MET A 1 -18.68 -17.18 -17.83
CA MET A 1 -17.92 -17.51 -16.60
C MET A 1 -18.78 -18.38 -15.69
N LYS A 2 -18.37 -19.63 -15.40
CA LYS A 2 -19.20 -20.58 -14.62
C LYS A 2 -19.32 -20.22 -13.13
N PHE A 3 -18.28 -19.61 -12.54
CA PHE A 3 -18.26 -19.27 -11.12
C PHE A 3 -19.29 -18.19 -10.73
N LEU A 4 -19.22 -17.00 -11.34
CA LEU A 4 -20.16 -15.91 -11.03
C LEU A 4 -21.62 -16.32 -11.28
N ASN A 5 -21.88 -17.12 -12.32
CA ASN A 5 -23.23 -17.59 -12.60
C ASN A 5 -23.74 -18.54 -11.51
N LYS A 6 -22.88 -19.42 -10.98
CA LYS A 6 -23.20 -20.27 -9.83
C LYS A 6 -23.50 -19.42 -8.59
N ILE A 7 -22.62 -18.49 -8.22
CA ILE A 7 -22.79 -17.63 -7.04
C ILE A 7 -24.08 -16.82 -7.12
N ILE A 8 -24.35 -16.15 -8.23
CA ILE A 8 -25.58 -15.36 -8.39
C ILE A 8 -26.84 -16.24 -8.34
N SER A 9 -26.79 -17.46 -8.89
CA SER A 9 -27.91 -18.40 -8.79
C SER A 9 -28.16 -18.81 -7.33
N GLU A 10 -27.09 -19.04 -6.57
CA GLU A 10 -27.17 -19.43 -5.16
C GLU A 10 -27.71 -18.30 -4.28
N LEU A 11 -27.24 -17.06 -4.50
CA LEU A 11 -27.76 -15.88 -3.80
C LEU A 11 -29.26 -15.67 -4.07
N LEU A 12 -29.69 -15.75 -5.33
CA LEU A 12 -31.11 -15.61 -5.70
C LEU A 12 -32.00 -16.72 -5.12
N ASN A 13 -31.43 -17.91 -4.88
CA ASN A 13 -32.15 -19.01 -4.23
C ASN A 13 -32.29 -18.79 -2.72
N GLN A 14 -31.30 -18.15 -2.09
CA GLN A 14 -31.32 -17.84 -0.66
C GLN A 14 -32.22 -16.64 -0.35
N ASN A 15 -32.14 -15.58 -1.16
CA ASN A 15 -32.98 -14.39 -1.03
C ASN A 15 -33.22 -13.76 -2.40
N LYS A 16 -34.47 -13.40 -2.69
CA LYS A 16 -34.85 -12.74 -3.94
C LYS A 16 -34.44 -11.28 -3.96
N ASP A 17 -34.38 -10.60 -2.82
CA ASP A 17 -33.90 -9.23 -2.78
C ASP A 17 -32.37 -9.22 -2.64
N LEU A 18 -31.69 -8.77 -3.70
CA LEU A 18 -30.24 -8.71 -3.70
C LEU A 18 -29.72 -7.42 -3.06
N SER A 19 -30.57 -6.43 -2.78
CA SER A 19 -30.14 -5.17 -2.17
C SER A 19 -29.64 -5.31 -0.74
N GLU A 20 -30.01 -6.41 -0.07
CA GLU A 20 -29.53 -6.74 1.27
C GLU A 20 -28.10 -7.27 1.29
N TYR A 21 -27.49 -7.53 0.13
CA TYR A 21 -26.12 -8.03 0.04
C TYR A 21 -25.10 -6.94 -0.28
N ASN A 22 -23.95 -7.06 0.38
CA ASN A 22 -22.72 -6.36 0.03
C ASN A 22 -21.76 -7.36 -0.63
N LEU A 23 -21.45 -7.15 -1.91
CA LEU A 23 -20.53 -7.99 -2.66
C LEU A 23 -19.15 -7.35 -2.72
N VAL A 24 -18.19 -7.98 -2.04
CA VAL A 24 -16.77 -7.59 -2.08
C VAL A 24 -16.07 -8.36 -3.21
N LEU A 25 -15.42 -7.62 -4.11
CA LEU A 25 -14.85 -8.14 -5.35
C LEU A 25 -13.37 -7.76 -5.50
N PRO A 26 -12.56 -8.56 -6.22
CA PRO A 26 -11.15 -8.23 -6.44
C PRO A 26 -10.93 -6.98 -7.32
N GLY A 27 -11.98 -6.42 -7.90
CA GLY A 27 -11.91 -5.22 -8.73
C GLY A 27 -13.28 -4.89 -9.34
N LYS A 28 -13.32 -3.90 -10.23
CA LYS A 28 -14.60 -3.40 -10.80
C LYS A 28 -15.14 -4.22 -11.97
N ARG A 29 -14.27 -4.95 -12.69
CA ARG A 29 -14.66 -5.73 -13.90
C ARG A 29 -15.72 -6.81 -13.63
N PRO A 30 -15.67 -7.60 -12.54
CA PRO A 30 -16.69 -8.60 -12.23
C PRO A 30 -18.12 -8.05 -12.16
N VAL A 31 -18.30 -6.78 -11.76
CA VAL A 31 -19.62 -6.13 -11.68
C VAL A 31 -20.35 -6.15 -13.02
N VAL A 32 -19.63 -5.94 -14.13
CA VAL A 32 -20.20 -5.97 -15.48
C VAL A 32 -20.79 -7.36 -15.79
N PHE A 33 -20.04 -8.41 -15.45
CA PHE A 33 -20.49 -9.79 -15.65
C PHE A 33 -21.66 -10.15 -14.74
N ILE A 34 -21.66 -9.70 -13.48
CA ILE A 34 -22.77 -9.92 -12.55
C ILE A 34 -24.06 -9.27 -13.09
N LYS A 35 -23.98 -8.00 -13.54
CA LYS A 35 -25.13 -7.30 -14.14
C LYS A 35 -25.66 -8.02 -15.39
N GLN A 36 -24.76 -8.53 -16.23
CA GLN A 36 -25.14 -9.32 -17.40
C GLN A 36 -25.87 -10.62 -17.00
N ILE A 37 -25.35 -11.36 -16.02
CA ILE A 37 -25.97 -12.59 -15.52
C ILE A 37 -27.36 -12.31 -14.92
N LEU A 38 -27.51 -11.24 -14.14
CA LEU A 38 -28.79 -10.84 -13.56
C LEU A 38 -29.82 -10.50 -14.65
N LYS A 39 -29.37 -9.82 -15.72
CA LYS A 39 -30.21 -9.54 -16.89
C LYS A 39 -30.66 -10.83 -17.59
N GLU A 40 -29.75 -11.78 -17.82
CA GLU A 40 -30.06 -13.09 -18.42
C GLU A 40 -31.05 -13.89 -17.57
N LYS A 41 -30.99 -13.74 -16.25
CA LYS A 41 -31.91 -14.35 -15.28
C LYS A 41 -33.22 -13.57 -15.09
N GLN A 42 -33.44 -12.50 -15.87
CA GLN A 42 -34.62 -11.64 -15.78
C GLN A 42 -34.86 -11.07 -14.37
N TYR A 43 -33.76 -10.81 -13.64
CA TYR A 43 -33.84 -10.20 -12.32
C TYR A 43 -34.36 -8.75 -12.42
N SER A 44 -35.38 -8.42 -11.64
CA SER A 44 -36.06 -7.12 -11.65
C SER A 44 -35.98 -6.34 -10.33
N GLY A 45 -35.27 -6.87 -9.32
CA GLY A 45 -35.07 -6.20 -8.04
C GLY A 45 -33.90 -5.21 -8.04
N PHE A 46 -33.63 -4.63 -6.87
CA PHE A 46 -32.48 -3.75 -6.67
C PHE A 46 -31.18 -4.54 -6.64
N LEU A 47 -30.11 -3.93 -7.17
CA LEU A 47 -28.80 -4.56 -7.20
C LEU A 47 -28.16 -4.56 -5.79
N PRO A 48 -27.28 -5.54 -5.50
CA PRO A 48 -26.46 -5.49 -4.30
C PRO A 48 -25.50 -4.31 -4.36
N ASN A 49 -24.99 -3.90 -3.20
CA ASN A 49 -23.87 -2.98 -3.16
C ASN A 49 -22.59 -3.69 -3.62
N PHE A 50 -21.78 -3.01 -4.41
CA PHE A 50 -20.53 -3.56 -4.92
C PHE A 50 -19.36 -2.78 -4.34
N PHE A 51 -18.45 -3.48 -3.67
CA PHE A 51 -17.21 -2.94 -3.15
C PHE A 51 -16.05 -3.69 -3.76
N THR A 52 -14.94 -3.00 -4.02
CA THR A 52 -13.68 -3.69 -4.26
C THR A 52 -12.97 -4.00 -2.95
N ILE A 53 -12.05 -4.96 -2.96
CA ILE A 53 -11.15 -5.19 -1.82
C ILE A 53 -10.39 -3.89 -1.47
N GLU A 54 -10.01 -3.09 -2.48
CA GLU A 54 -9.36 -1.79 -2.27
C GLU A 54 -10.27 -0.78 -1.56
N ASP A 55 -11.56 -0.72 -1.94
CA ASP A 55 -12.54 0.14 -1.27
C ASP A 55 -12.69 -0.26 0.20
N LEU A 56 -12.78 -1.56 0.47
CA LEU A 56 -12.89 -2.09 1.83
C LEU A 56 -11.65 -1.78 2.68
N ILE A 57 -10.45 -1.98 2.13
CA ILE A 57 -9.19 -1.67 2.84
C ILE A 57 -9.14 -0.18 3.18
N LYS A 58 -9.55 0.68 2.25
CA LYS A 58 -9.59 2.13 2.47
C LYS A 58 -10.57 2.48 3.58
N GLU A 59 -11.76 1.89 3.57
CA GLU A 59 -12.78 2.09 4.59
C GLU A 59 -12.27 1.69 5.98
N ILE A 60 -11.72 0.48 6.13
CA ILE A 60 -11.17 -0.01 7.41
C ILE A 60 -10.03 0.88 7.91
N SER A 61 -9.17 1.38 6.99
CA SER A 61 -8.02 2.20 7.39
C SER A 61 -8.43 3.54 8.03
N GLU A 62 -9.56 4.12 7.59
CA GLU A 62 -10.01 5.49 7.89
C GLU A 62 -8.96 6.57 7.55
N LYS A 63 -8.10 6.30 6.55
CA LYS A 63 -7.06 7.23 6.09
C LYS A 63 -7.37 7.83 4.74
N GLN A 64 -6.90 9.05 4.53
CA GLN A 64 -6.93 9.66 3.21
C GLN A 64 -5.70 9.23 2.42
N SER A 65 -5.91 8.50 1.33
CA SER A 65 -4.82 8.09 0.44
C SER A 65 -4.18 9.29 -0.26
N VAL A 66 -2.86 9.34 -0.29
CA VAL A 66 -2.06 10.31 -1.06
C VAL A 66 -1.07 9.56 -1.94
N GLN A 67 -0.92 9.99 -3.20
CA GLN A 67 -0.12 9.26 -4.18
C GLN A 67 0.43 10.17 -5.29
N GLY A 68 1.37 9.63 -6.07
CA GLY A 68 1.97 10.31 -7.21
C GLY A 68 2.66 11.62 -6.81
N ILE A 69 2.57 12.61 -7.70
CA ILE A 69 3.30 13.89 -7.59
C ILE A 69 3.03 14.61 -6.26
N SER A 70 1.80 14.56 -5.75
CA SER A 70 1.44 15.18 -4.47
C SER A 70 2.23 14.60 -3.28
N LEU A 71 2.31 13.27 -3.20
CA LEU A 71 3.12 12.57 -2.20
C LEU A 71 4.62 12.83 -2.43
N TRP A 72 5.07 12.86 -3.68
CA TRP A 72 6.49 13.05 -4.00
C TRP A 72 6.98 14.45 -3.61
N LEU A 73 6.20 15.49 -3.88
CA LEU A 73 6.51 16.86 -3.46
C LEU A 73 6.53 16.97 -1.94
N PHE A 74 5.52 16.41 -1.26
CA PHE A 74 5.46 16.40 0.21
C PHE A 74 6.66 15.67 0.83
N ALA A 75 7.01 14.51 0.29
CA ALA A 75 8.15 13.74 0.76
C ALA A 75 9.48 14.44 0.49
N PHE A 76 9.61 15.13 -0.64
CA PHE A 76 10.80 15.92 -0.97
C PHE A 76 11.00 17.10 -0.02
N GLU A 77 9.93 17.81 0.35
CA GLU A 77 10.00 18.90 1.34
C GLU A 77 10.57 18.40 2.66
N ILE A 78 10.12 17.24 3.14
CA ILE A 78 10.62 16.60 4.35
C ILE A 78 12.08 16.15 4.15
N TYR A 79 12.40 15.55 3.02
CA TYR A 79 13.76 15.05 2.75
C TYR A 79 14.80 16.17 2.72
N ARG A 80 14.43 17.37 2.24
CA ARG A 80 15.32 18.55 2.26
C ARG A 80 15.68 19.02 3.67
N GLU A 81 14.88 18.71 4.69
CA GLU A 81 15.25 18.98 6.10
C GLU A 81 16.47 18.13 6.51
N ILE A 82 16.66 16.96 5.90
CA ILE A 82 17.76 16.01 6.17
C ILE A 82 18.94 16.26 5.21
N GLN A 83 18.65 16.54 3.94
CA GLN A 83 19.66 16.79 2.90
C GLN A 83 19.28 18.05 2.10
N PRO A 84 19.67 19.25 2.58
CA PRO A 84 19.27 20.53 1.97
C PRO A 84 19.75 20.73 0.53
N ASN A 85 20.86 20.08 0.16
CA ASN A 85 21.49 20.22 -1.16
C ASN A 85 20.88 19.28 -2.22
N GLU A 86 19.94 18.42 -1.87
CA GLU A 86 19.28 17.53 -2.84
C GLU A 86 18.29 18.33 -3.70
N ASP A 87 18.44 18.26 -5.03
CA ASP A 87 17.44 18.80 -5.95
C ASP A 87 16.29 17.80 -6.19
N PHE A 88 15.12 18.32 -6.59
CA PHE A 88 13.94 17.48 -6.79
C PHE A 88 14.12 16.47 -7.93
N SER A 89 14.91 16.80 -8.95
CA SER A 89 15.14 15.91 -10.09
C SER A 89 15.91 14.66 -9.66
N ASN A 90 16.92 14.81 -8.81
CA ASN A 90 17.70 13.72 -8.23
C ASN A 90 16.86 12.90 -7.26
N PHE A 91 16.07 13.54 -6.41
CA PHE A 91 15.13 12.87 -5.51
C PHE A 91 14.18 11.93 -6.27
N LEU A 92 13.61 12.39 -7.38
CA LEU A 92 12.70 11.60 -8.21
C LEU A 92 13.35 10.40 -8.90
N LYS A 93 14.68 10.33 -9.01
CA LYS A 93 15.36 9.17 -9.60
C LYS A 93 15.25 7.92 -8.73
N TRP A 94 15.10 8.08 -7.40
CA TRP A 94 15.11 6.96 -6.46
C TRP A 94 13.85 6.88 -5.60
N PHE A 95 13.21 8.01 -5.26
CA PHE A 95 12.09 8.01 -4.33
C PHE A 95 10.90 7.16 -4.78
N PRO A 96 10.45 7.16 -6.06
CA PRO A 96 9.34 6.31 -6.48
C PRO A 96 9.60 4.81 -6.28
N THR A 97 10.84 4.36 -6.49
CA THR A 97 11.25 2.97 -6.25
C THR A 97 11.26 2.67 -4.75
N LEU A 98 11.91 3.52 -3.95
CA LEU A 98 11.92 3.37 -2.49
C LEU A 98 10.51 3.34 -1.90
N LEU A 99 9.62 4.24 -2.35
CA LEU A 99 8.25 4.32 -1.89
C LEU A 99 7.51 3.01 -2.16
N LYS A 100 7.70 2.43 -3.34
CA LYS A 100 7.11 1.13 -3.70
C LYS A 100 7.65 0.03 -2.79
N ASP A 101 8.96 -0.03 -2.58
CA ASP A 101 9.59 -1.04 -1.72
C ASP A 101 9.09 -0.90 -0.28
N TRP A 102 9.01 0.33 0.23
CA TRP A 102 8.47 0.61 1.56
C TRP A 102 6.99 0.25 1.67
N ASP A 103 6.19 0.53 0.62
CA ASP A 103 4.78 0.13 0.58
C ASP A 103 4.62 -1.40 0.62
N ASP A 104 5.48 -2.13 -0.09
CA ASP A 104 5.49 -3.59 -0.08
C ASP A 104 5.95 -4.14 1.27
N MET A 105 6.95 -3.52 1.92
CA MET A 105 7.34 -3.85 3.29
C MET A 105 6.16 -3.72 4.25
N LEU A 106 5.42 -2.62 4.21
CA LEU A 106 4.28 -2.39 5.10
C LEU A 106 3.11 -3.39 4.85
N LYS A 107 2.91 -3.79 3.60
CA LYS A 107 1.87 -4.75 3.20
C LYS A 107 2.19 -6.18 3.63
N PHE A 108 3.43 -6.61 3.42
CA PHE A 108 3.80 -8.02 3.45
C PHE A 108 4.70 -8.41 4.63
N SER A 109 5.27 -7.43 5.36
CA SER A 109 6.03 -7.67 6.59
C SER A 109 5.20 -7.29 7.83
N GLN A 110 5.57 -7.91 8.95
CA GLN A 110 5.11 -7.49 10.28
C GLN A 110 5.81 -6.22 10.76
N SER A 111 7.01 -5.93 10.24
CA SER A 111 7.81 -4.76 10.61
C SER A 111 8.64 -4.30 9.42
N ASP A 112 8.39 -3.08 8.94
CA ASP A 112 9.24 -2.40 7.96
C ASP A 112 10.63 -2.10 8.54
N LYS A 113 10.68 -1.69 9.82
CA LYS A 113 11.93 -1.47 10.56
C LYS A 113 12.86 -2.70 10.52
N ALA A 114 12.34 -3.89 10.81
CA ALA A 114 13.15 -5.11 10.78
C ALA A 114 13.72 -5.41 9.38
N VAL A 115 12.93 -5.13 8.33
CA VAL A 115 13.39 -5.29 6.93
C VAL A 115 14.47 -4.27 6.59
N LEU A 116 14.29 -3.01 6.98
CA LEU A 116 15.28 -1.95 6.75
C LEU A 116 16.58 -2.19 7.52
N GLU A 117 16.50 -2.67 8.76
CA GLU A 117 17.67 -3.07 9.57
C GLU A 117 18.39 -4.25 8.92
N TYR A 118 17.67 -5.26 8.46
CA TYR A 118 18.25 -6.37 7.70
C TYR A 118 18.98 -5.87 6.45
N MET A 119 18.36 -4.98 5.66
CA MET A 119 18.98 -4.46 4.44
C MET A 119 20.24 -3.65 4.74
N PHE A 120 20.20 -2.85 5.80
CA PHE A 120 21.36 -2.12 6.26
C PHE A 120 22.49 -3.04 6.72
N ASP A 121 22.17 -4.09 7.48
CA ASP A 121 23.12 -5.07 7.98
C ASP A 121 23.76 -5.89 6.85
N GLU A 122 22.98 -6.26 5.84
CA GLU A 122 23.46 -6.97 4.65
C GLU A 122 24.48 -6.12 3.87
N GLU A 123 24.17 -4.85 3.64
CA GLU A 123 25.10 -3.89 3.03
C GLU A 123 26.33 -3.64 3.90
N ARG A 124 26.18 -3.62 5.24
CA ARG A 124 27.32 -3.50 6.17
C ARG A 124 28.28 -4.68 6.04
N ILE A 125 27.77 -5.92 5.94
CA ILE A 125 28.59 -7.12 5.78
C ILE A 125 29.34 -7.09 4.44
N LYS A 126 28.67 -6.73 3.33
CA LYS A 126 29.31 -6.58 2.01
C LYS A 126 30.41 -5.52 2.00
N ASN A 127 30.23 -4.45 2.78
CA ASN A 127 31.24 -3.40 2.93
C ASN A 127 32.40 -3.83 3.84
N TRP A 128 32.15 -4.60 4.91
CA TRP A 128 33.20 -5.13 5.79
C TRP A 128 34.22 -5.93 4.98
N SER A 129 33.78 -6.82 4.10
CA SER A 129 34.70 -7.68 3.30
C SER A 129 35.71 -6.90 2.45
N GLU A 130 35.47 -5.62 2.16
CA GLU A 130 36.33 -4.77 1.31
C GLU A 130 37.16 -3.72 2.07
N ASN A 131 36.97 -3.55 3.38
CA ASN A 131 37.83 -2.67 4.20
C ASN A 131 39.31 -3.15 4.31
N LEU A 132 39.67 -4.17 3.53
CA LEU A 132 41.06 -4.58 3.24
C LEU A 132 41.70 -3.78 2.09
N SER A 133 40.96 -2.91 1.40
CA SER A 133 41.50 -1.98 0.40
C SER A 133 40.89 -0.58 0.55
N GLU A 134 41.72 0.36 1.01
CA GLU A 134 41.40 1.76 1.27
C GLU A 134 41.01 2.53 0.00
N SER A 135 39.72 2.65 -0.28
CA SER A 135 39.20 3.80 -1.03
C SER A 135 37.83 4.21 -0.51
N GLU A 136 37.62 5.52 -0.36
CA GLU A 136 36.40 6.10 0.22
C GLU A 136 35.24 6.19 -0.78
N GLU A 137 35.50 5.97 -2.07
CA GLU A 137 34.56 6.20 -3.17
C GLU A 137 33.98 4.92 -3.81
N THR A 138 33.92 3.80 -3.09
CA THR A 138 33.34 2.58 -3.65
C THR A 138 31.80 2.68 -3.73
N PRO A 139 31.15 2.13 -4.79
CA PRO A 139 29.69 2.12 -4.91
C PRO A 139 28.98 1.57 -3.66
N ARG A 140 29.56 0.58 -2.97
CA ARG A 140 28.99 -0.04 -1.77
C ARG A 140 28.90 0.90 -0.56
N LYS A 141 29.88 1.80 -0.36
CA LYS A 141 29.81 2.83 0.70
C LYS A 141 28.67 3.82 0.45
N LYS A 142 28.38 4.14 -0.82
CA LYS A 142 27.22 4.99 -1.20
C LYS A 142 25.90 4.30 -0.88
N PHE A 143 25.78 2.99 -1.12
CA PHE A 143 24.59 2.21 -0.77
C PHE A 143 24.38 2.09 0.74
N LEU A 144 25.45 1.89 1.52
CA LEU A 144 25.37 1.89 2.99
C LEU A 144 24.83 3.22 3.51
N ASN A 145 25.39 4.33 3.03
CA ASN A 145 24.95 5.68 3.38
C ASN A 145 23.49 5.94 2.97
N PHE A 146 23.01 5.32 1.89
CA PHE A 146 21.63 5.42 1.47
C PHE A 146 20.68 4.80 2.49
N TRP A 147 20.89 3.53 2.88
CA TRP A 147 20.00 2.86 3.85
C TRP A 147 20.05 3.48 5.24
N GLN A 148 21.20 3.99 5.67
CA GLN A 148 21.28 4.79 6.90
C GLN A 148 20.36 6.02 6.85
N LYS A 149 20.37 6.75 5.73
CA LYS A 149 19.49 7.91 5.55
C LYS A 149 18.01 7.49 5.50
N MET A 150 17.69 6.36 4.86
CA MET A 150 16.30 5.89 4.76
C MET A 150 15.74 5.46 6.12
N ASN A 151 16.56 4.87 6.98
CA ASN A 151 16.22 4.57 8.38
C ASN A 151 15.86 5.84 9.20
N LEU A 152 16.37 7.01 8.81
CA LEU A 152 15.98 8.29 9.41
C LEU A 152 14.77 8.91 8.70
N PHE A 153 14.78 8.92 7.37
CA PHE A 153 13.79 9.61 6.55
C PHE A 153 12.39 8.98 6.60
N LEU A 154 12.28 7.66 6.45
CA LEU A 154 10.99 6.98 6.36
C LEU A 154 10.14 7.12 7.65
N PRO A 155 10.71 7.02 8.87
CA PRO A 155 9.96 7.31 10.09
C PRO A 155 9.43 8.75 10.16
N ILE A 156 10.22 9.74 9.74
CA ILE A 156 9.81 11.15 9.73
C ILE A 156 8.69 11.35 8.70
N LEU A 157 8.83 10.77 7.50
CA LEU A 157 7.79 10.82 6.48
C LEU A 157 6.47 10.20 6.97
N ARG A 158 6.54 9.03 7.60
CA ARG A 158 5.37 8.35 8.20
C ARG A 158 4.68 9.23 9.23
N GLN A 159 5.47 9.84 10.12
CA GLN A 159 4.93 10.74 11.15
C GLN A 159 4.19 11.93 10.51
N ARG A 160 4.85 12.65 9.60
CA ARG A 160 4.29 13.85 8.94
C ARG A 160 3.05 13.54 8.08
N LEU A 161 3.00 12.36 7.45
CA LEU A 161 1.80 11.87 6.76
C LEU A 161 0.66 11.62 7.74
N ASN A 162 0.95 10.95 8.86
CA ASN A 162 -0.07 10.62 9.86
C ASN A 162 -0.67 11.87 10.54
N GLU A 163 0.15 12.90 10.80
CA GLU A 163 -0.30 14.21 11.31
C GLU A 163 -1.34 14.88 10.40
N LYS A 164 -1.28 14.63 9.08
CA LYS A 164 -2.26 15.10 8.10
C LYS A 164 -3.42 14.13 7.84
N ASN A 165 -3.49 13.03 8.60
CA ASN A 165 -4.36 11.90 8.34
C ASN A 165 -4.20 11.27 6.93
N TRP A 166 -3.00 11.38 6.37
CA TRP A 166 -2.66 10.84 5.06
C TRP A 166 -1.95 9.49 5.18
N ALA A 167 -2.11 8.66 4.14
CA ALA A 167 -1.44 7.37 4.04
C ALA A 167 -1.02 7.06 2.60
N THR A 168 0.16 6.46 2.46
CA THR A 168 0.59 5.78 1.23
C THR A 168 -0.20 4.49 1.03
N SER A 169 0.04 3.75 -0.06
CA SER A 169 -0.62 2.46 -0.29
C SER A 169 -0.27 1.47 0.82
N GLY A 170 1.00 1.35 1.19
CA GLY A 170 1.46 0.46 2.25
C GLY A 170 0.91 0.84 3.62
N MET A 171 0.95 2.12 3.97
CA MET A 171 0.39 2.62 5.23
C MET A 171 -1.11 2.30 5.32
N THR A 172 -1.88 2.47 4.23
CA THR A 172 -3.31 2.17 4.20
C THR A 172 -3.57 0.69 4.56
N HIS A 173 -2.80 -0.22 3.98
CA HIS A 173 -2.89 -1.65 4.29
C HIS A 173 -2.50 -1.98 5.73
N GLU A 174 -1.43 -1.36 6.23
CA GLU A 174 -0.98 -1.53 7.62
C GLU A 174 -2.05 -1.06 8.62
N PHE A 175 -2.62 0.12 8.41
CA PHE A 175 -3.71 0.63 9.25
C PHE A 175 -4.95 -0.26 9.18
N ALA A 176 -5.32 -0.74 7.98
CA ALA A 176 -6.44 -1.64 7.82
C ALA A 176 -6.23 -2.96 8.57
N ARG A 177 -5.04 -3.56 8.48
CA ARG A 177 -4.67 -4.77 9.23
C ARG A 177 -4.85 -4.59 10.74
N ASN A 178 -4.43 -3.44 11.27
CA ASN A 178 -4.50 -3.17 12.71
C ASN A 178 -5.94 -2.86 13.19
N LYS A 179 -6.87 -2.53 12.29
CA LYS A 179 -8.27 -2.19 12.62
C LYS A 179 -9.28 -3.25 12.18
N ILE A 180 -8.84 -4.34 11.56
CA ILE A 180 -9.74 -5.30 10.92
C ILE A 180 -10.68 -5.99 11.94
N GLU A 181 -10.17 -6.31 13.13
CA GLU A 181 -10.97 -6.93 14.21
C GLU A 181 -12.03 -5.96 14.73
N ASP A 182 -11.65 -4.70 14.98
CA ASP A 182 -12.58 -3.64 15.42
C ASP A 182 -13.67 -3.38 14.38
N PHE A 183 -13.31 -3.37 13.09
CA PHE A 183 -14.26 -3.17 12.01
C PHE A 183 -15.26 -4.32 11.91
N ALA A 184 -14.78 -5.57 12.02
CA ALA A 184 -15.61 -6.77 11.97
C ALA A 184 -16.58 -6.90 13.15
N GLN A 185 -16.29 -6.30 14.32
CA GLN A 185 -17.21 -6.29 15.45
C GLN A 185 -18.31 -5.22 15.34
N LYS A 186 -18.06 -4.15 14.56
CA LYS A 186 -18.96 -3.00 14.43
C LYS A 186 -19.91 -3.09 13.24
N THR A 187 -19.69 -4.04 12.33
CA THR A 187 -20.43 -4.22 11.07
C THR A 187 -21.12 -5.57 11.07
#